data_AF-A0A0F8BJ82-F1
#
_entry.id   AF-A0A0F8BJ82-F1
#
_cell.length_a   1.000
_cell.length_b   1.000
_cell.length_c   1.000
_cell.angle_alpha   90.00
_cell.angle_beta   90.00
_cell.angle_gamma   90.00
#
_symmetry.space_group_name_H-M   'P 1'
#
loop_
_entity.id
_entity.type
_entity.pdbx_description
1 polymer ?
#
loop_
_entity_poly.entity_id
_entity_poly.type
_entity_poly.pdbx_seq_one_letter_code
_entity_poly.pdbx_strand_id
1 'polypeptide(L)'
;MRFSFSSLSLVLSFFSLARAGVFEDHGYIVVSDRGMHMLISPYYSLCEPLNVINFDAQTKIASIIVANNDEELDHDQKLGLAEIYTTLAEMSGLKPDDMKWVVFDVDEEEDPETTATIAKIRAGRNLDPKQDTQVLPSDKEWTAILDMEYYKKLLQVNSKPVKGVNLAREAFVDGDVPEEGIPDSDDIYSKDRIYFALSSSKAGLADQQAPFDDEEQAAALTALFAEEREKEAESLEILNDKLIEIAEENGSELACTL
;
A
#
# COMPACT_ATOMS: atom_id res chain seq x y z
N MET A 1 3.75 26.83 51.51
CA MET A 1 4.00 25.55 50.82
C MET A 1 3.46 25.67 49.40
N ARG A 2 4.33 25.56 48.38
CA ARG A 2 3.93 25.65 46.97
C ARG A 2 3.72 24.23 46.45
N PHE A 3 2.48 23.91 46.08
CA PHE A 3 2.15 22.73 45.29
C PHE A 3 2.39 23.07 43.83
N SER A 4 3.21 22.30 43.12
CA SER A 4 3.25 22.31 41.66
C SER A 4 3.11 20.87 41.21
N PHE A 5 1.92 20.57 40.70
CA PHE A 5 1.54 19.27 40.15
C PHE A 5 2.30 19.03 38.84
N SER A 6 3.25 18.10 38.86
CA SER A 6 3.82 17.50 37.65
C SER A 6 3.20 16.11 37.50
N SER A 7 2.04 16.02 36.86
CA SER A 7 1.43 14.73 36.54
C SER A 7 0.53 14.85 35.31
N LEU A 8 1.13 14.94 34.11
CA LEU A 8 0.39 14.84 32.84
C LEU A 8 1.35 14.52 31.68
N SER A 9 1.84 13.28 31.61
CA SER A 9 2.45 12.75 30.37
C SER A 9 2.36 11.22 30.21
N LEU A 10 1.58 10.50 31.02
CA LEU A 10 1.60 9.03 31.05
C LEU A 10 0.25 8.39 30.69
N VAL A 11 -0.47 8.99 29.74
CA VAL A 11 -1.77 8.47 29.26
C VAL A 11 -1.74 8.13 27.75
N LEU A 12 -0.68 8.50 27.02
CA LEU A 12 -0.59 8.21 25.59
C LEU A 12 -0.11 6.78 25.26
N SER A 13 0.47 6.04 26.20
CA SER A 13 0.97 4.67 25.94
C SER A 13 -0.08 3.57 26.01
N PHE A 14 -1.27 3.82 26.59
CA PHE A 14 -2.30 2.78 26.73
C PHE A 14 -3.11 2.53 25.45
N PHE A 15 -3.11 3.47 24.49
CA PHE A 15 -3.84 3.28 23.23
C PHE A 15 -3.10 2.39 22.22
N SER A 16 -1.79 2.20 22.38
CA SER A 16 -1.01 1.31 21.51
C SER A 16 -1.18 -0.17 21.89
N LEU A 17 -1.17 -0.51 23.18
CA LEU A 17 -1.36 -1.91 23.62
C LEU A 17 -2.77 -2.44 23.38
N ALA A 18 -3.81 -1.61 23.54
CA ALA A 18 -5.20 -2.08 23.35
C ALA A 18 -5.54 -2.40 21.88
N ARG A 19 -4.75 -1.91 20.91
CA ARG A 19 -5.04 -2.04 19.48
C ARG A 19 -4.35 -3.23 18.81
N ALA A 20 -3.15 -3.61 19.28
CA ALA A 20 -2.56 -4.90 18.90
C ALA A 20 -3.51 -6.07 19.24
N GLY A 21 -4.27 -5.93 20.33
CA GLY A 21 -5.26 -6.93 20.76
C GLY A 21 -6.35 -7.23 19.74
N VAL A 22 -6.75 -6.29 18.86
CA VAL A 22 -7.82 -6.57 17.88
C VAL A 22 -7.41 -7.69 16.92
N PHE A 23 -6.18 -7.66 16.43
CA PHE A 23 -5.69 -8.71 15.52
C PHE A 23 -5.46 -10.02 16.25
N GLU A 24 -4.85 -9.98 17.43
CA GLU A 24 -4.62 -11.16 18.27
C GLU A 24 -5.95 -11.85 18.66
N ASP A 25 -6.97 -11.07 19.00
CA ASP A 25 -8.31 -11.58 19.37
C ASP A 25 -8.99 -12.33 18.21
N HIS A 26 -8.68 -11.95 16.95
CA HIS A 26 -9.17 -12.60 15.75
C HIS A 26 -8.22 -13.69 15.22
N GLY A 27 -7.08 -13.91 15.89
CA GLY A 27 -6.10 -14.95 15.55
C GLY A 27 -5.10 -14.57 14.47
N TYR A 28 -5.01 -13.28 14.10
CA TYR A 28 -4.01 -12.78 13.16
C TYR A 28 -2.68 -12.49 13.86
N ILE A 29 -1.59 -12.67 13.13
CA ILE A 29 -0.25 -12.22 13.54
C ILE A 29 0.07 -10.94 12.78
N VAL A 30 0.50 -9.91 13.50
CA VAL A 30 0.92 -8.63 12.91
C VAL A 30 2.41 -8.45 13.13
N VAL A 31 3.14 -8.27 12.04
CA VAL A 31 4.53 -7.86 12.06
C VAL A 31 4.61 -6.43 11.55
N SER A 32 5.47 -5.59 12.13
CA SER A 32 5.57 -4.19 11.74
C SER A 32 7.01 -3.71 11.70
N ASP A 33 7.29 -2.82 10.75
CA ASP A 33 8.52 -2.05 10.64
C ASP A 33 8.23 -0.70 9.98
N ARG A 34 8.70 0.40 10.58
CA ARG A 34 8.67 1.76 10.01
C ARG A 34 7.36 2.25 9.37
N GLY A 35 6.20 1.77 9.82
CA GLY A 35 4.88 2.14 9.27
C GLY A 35 4.35 1.15 8.24
N MET A 36 5.17 0.19 7.83
CA MET A 36 4.77 -1.00 7.11
C MET A 36 4.31 -2.09 8.08
N HIS A 37 3.17 -2.67 7.76
CA HIS A 37 2.51 -3.69 8.54
C HIS A 37 2.21 -4.89 7.66
N MET A 38 2.61 -6.06 8.13
CA MET A 38 2.34 -7.35 7.53
C MET A 38 1.38 -8.12 8.42
N LEU A 39 0.29 -8.58 7.84
CA LEU A 39 -0.74 -9.37 8.51
C LEU A 39 -0.68 -10.81 7.98
N ILE A 40 -0.55 -11.77 8.88
CA ILE A 40 -0.53 -13.20 8.58
C ILE A 40 -1.77 -13.83 9.19
N SER A 41 -2.45 -14.69 8.42
CA SER A 41 -3.62 -15.43 8.88
C SER A 41 -3.36 -16.93 8.88
N PRO A 42 -3.66 -17.65 9.98
CA PRO A 42 -3.60 -19.11 10.00
C PRO A 42 -4.67 -19.77 9.12
N TYR A 43 -5.65 -19.01 8.62
CA TYR A 43 -6.72 -19.49 7.74
C TYR A 43 -6.47 -19.15 6.26
N TYR A 44 -5.31 -18.60 5.93
CA TYR A 44 -4.85 -18.34 4.56
C TYR A 44 -3.56 -19.11 4.27
N SER A 45 -2.44 -18.58 4.75
CA SER A 45 -1.10 -19.14 4.59
C SER A 45 -0.23 -18.64 5.74
N LEU A 46 0.68 -19.49 6.23
CA LEU A 46 1.71 -19.10 7.19
C LEU A 46 3.00 -18.63 6.50
N CYS A 47 3.10 -18.81 5.19
CA CYS A 47 4.27 -18.41 4.40
C CYS A 47 4.00 -17.22 3.48
N GLU A 48 2.75 -16.80 3.35
CA GLU A 48 2.35 -15.66 2.53
C GLU A 48 1.49 -14.74 3.39
N PRO A 49 1.79 -13.43 3.42
CA PRO A 49 0.98 -12.52 4.18
C PRO A 49 -0.39 -12.34 3.53
N LEU A 50 -1.43 -12.24 4.35
CA LEU A 50 -2.76 -11.88 3.89
C LEU A 50 -2.79 -10.42 3.40
N ASN A 51 -2.08 -9.54 4.11
CA ASN A 51 -1.96 -8.13 3.76
C ASN A 51 -0.55 -7.62 4.04
N VAL A 52 -0.09 -6.72 3.19
CA VAL A 52 1.08 -5.87 3.44
C VAL A 52 0.69 -4.44 3.12
N ILE A 53 0.67 -3.58 4.14
CA ILE A 53 0.21 -2.20 4.02
C ILE A 53 1.19 -1.26 4.72
N ASN A 54 1.68 -0.26 3.98
CA ASN A 54 2.52 0.82 4.48
C ASN A 54 1.70 2.10 4.68
N PHE A 55 1.98 2.81 5.77
CA PHE A 55 1.41 4.13 6.06
C PHE A 55 2.52 5.14 6.37
N ASP A 56 2.76 6.05 5.44
CA ASP A 56 3.67 7.18 5.70
C ASP A 56 2.90 8.37 6.27
N ALA A 57 3.22 8.70 7.53
CA ALA A 57 2.59 9.76 8.27
C ALA A 57 2.98 11.18 7.79
N GLN A 58 4.13 11.34 7.13
CA GLN A 58 4.65 12.61 6.64
C GLN A 58 4.06 12.97 5.27
N THR A 59 4.11 12.04 4.33
CA THR A 59 3.64 12.18 2.96
C THR A 59 2.13 11.95 2.84
N LYS A 60 1.53 11.28 3.83
CA LYS A 60 0.11 10.87 3.86
C LYS A 60 -0.23 9.94 2.70
N ILE A 61 0.68 9.02 2.41
CA ILE A 61 0.53 7.94 1.45
C ILE A 61 0.23 6.66 2.22
N ALA A 62 -0.77 5.90 1.76
CA ALA A 62 -0.97 4.52 2.17
C ALA A 62 -0.72 3.60 0.97
N SER A 63 0.22 2.68 1.08
CA SER A 63 0.54 1.73 0.01
C SER A 63 0.05 0.34 0.41
N ILE A 64 -0.83 -0.22 -0.41
CA ILE A 64 -1.39 -1.56 -0.23
C ILE A 64 -0.68 -2.46 -1.24
N ILE A 65 0.32 -3.19 -0.76
CA ILE A 65 1.22 -4.02 -1.57
C ILE A 65 0.59 -5.40 -1.79
N VAL A 66 0.00 -5.97 -0.73
CA VAL A 66 -0.74 -7.24 -0.77
C VAL A 66 -2.11 -7.06 -0.11
N ALA A 67 -3.17 -7.60 -0.73
CA ALA A 67 -4.52 -7.56 -0.20
C ALA A 67 -5.37 -8.75 -0.66
N ASN A 68 -5.14 -9.90 -0.02
CA ASN A 68 -5.67 -11.21 -0.41
C ASN A 68 -6.83 -11.65 0.51
N ASN A 69 -7.54 -10.69 1.10
CA ASN A 69 -8.65 -10.93 2.04
C ASN A 69 -9.77 -11.82 1.46
N ASP A 70 -9.98 -11.77 0.14
CA ASP A 70 -10.98 -12.58 -0.55
C ASP A 70 -10.55 -14.06 -0.68
N GLU A 71 -9.25 -14.36 -0.51
CA GLU A 71 -8.69 -15.72 -0.59
C GLU A 71 -8.60 -16.44 0.76
N GLU A 72 -8.62 -15.68 1.86
CA GLU A 72 -8.70 -16.26 3.21
C GLU A 72 -9.98 -17.10 3.36
N LEU A 73 -9.86 -18.30 3.93
CA LEU A 73 -11.01 -19.17 4.15
C LEU A 73 -12.08 -18.47 5.01
N ASP A 74 -13.35 -18.76 4.78
CA ASP A 74 -14.41 -18.19 5.61
C ASP A 74 -14.35 -18.76 7.05
N HIS A 75 -14.29 -17.87 8.04
CA HIS A 75 -14.38 -18.20 9.47
C HIS A 75 -15.01 -17.05 10.26
N ASP A 76 -15.51 -17.36 11.46
CA ASP A 76 -16.24 -16.40 12.33
C ASP A 76 -15.38 -15.20 12.81
N GLN A 77 -14.06 -15.27 12.62
CA GLN A 77 -13.10 -14.23 13.02
C GLN A 77 -12.50 -13.48 11.82
N LYS A 78 -13.02 -13.71 10.60
CA LYS A 78 -12.47 -13.12 9.38
C LYS A 78 -12.72 -11.62 9.38
N LEU A 79 -11.65 -10.84 9.26
CA LEU A 79 -11.73 -9.38 9.14
C LEU A 79 -11.76 -8.95 7.68
N GLY A 80 -12.60 -7.97 7.36
CA GLY A 80 -12.60 -7.35 6.04
C GLY A 80 -11.40 -6.42 5.83
N LEU A 81 -11.04 -6.17 4.56
CA LEU A 81 -9.96 -5.24 4.20
C LEU A 81 -10.16 -3.85 4.84
N ALA A 82 -11.39 -3.36 4.90
CA ALA A 82 -11.72 -2.08 5.54
C ALA A 82 -11.38 -2.03 7.04
N GLU A 83 -11.64 -3.12 7.77
CA GLU A 83 -11.36 -3.25 9.21
C GLU A 83 -9.87 -3.36 9.48
N ILE A 84 -9.17 -4.17 8.67
CA ILE A 84 -7.71 -4.32 8.73
C ILE A 84 -7.03 -2.98 8.44
N TYR A 85 -7.37 -2.34 7.32
CA TYR A 85 -6.79 -1.05 6.93
C TYR A 85 -7.02 0.02 7.98
N THR A 86 -8.23 0.11 8.53
CA THR A 86 -8.56 1.09 9.58
C THR A 86 -7.76 0.83 10.85
N THR A 87 -7.69 -0.42 11.30
CA THR A 87 -6.94 -0.78 12.52
C THR A 87 -5.45 -0.53 12.35
N LEU A 88 -4.86 -0.88 11.20
CA LEU A 88 -3.44 -0.62 10.92
C LEU A 88 -3.14 0.88 10.82
N ALA A 89 -3.96 1.67 10.11
CA ALA A 89 -3.79 3.12 10.06
C ALA A 89 -3.81 3.73 11.48
N GLU A 90 -4.72 3.26 12.34
CA GLU A 90 -4.81 3.69 13.73
C GLU A 90 -3.61 3.27 14.58
N MET A 91 -3.00 2.11 14.31
CA MET A 91 -1.74 1.68 14.93
C MET A 91 -0.58 2.58 14.53
N SER A 92 -0.55 3.08 13.29
CA SER A 92 0.41 4.09 12.81
C SER A 92 0.08 5.52 13.28
N GLY A 93 -0.93 5.70 14.13
CA GLY A 93 -1.33 7.02 14.65
C GLY A 93 -2.06 7.91 13.64
N LEU A 94 -2.63 7.31 12.60
CA LEU A 94 -3.34 7.96 11.51
C LEU A 94 -4.81 7.54 11.48
N LYS A 95 -5.59 8.21 10.63
CA LYS A 95 -6.92 7.77 10.21
C LYS A 95 -6.90 7.48 8.71
N PRO A 96 -7.76 6.58 8.21
CA PRO A 96 -7.98 6.44 6.77
C PRO A 96 -8.23 7.77 6.06
N ASP A 97 -9.00 8.66 6.70
CA ASP A 97 -9.31 9.99 6.21
C ASP A 97 -8.13 10.99 6.27
N ASP A 98 -6.98 10.64 6.83
CA ASP A 98 -5.79 11.51 6.81
C ASP A 98 -5.01 11.34 5.50
N MET A 99 -5.24 10.26 4.75
CA MET A 99 -4.50 9.93 3.55
C MET A 99 -4.85 10.87 2.40
N LYS A 100 -3.81 11.28 1.67
CA LYS A 100 -3.88 12.04 0.41
C LYS A 100 -3.78 11.12 -0.80
N TRP A 101 -3.08 10.00 -0.63
CA TRP A 101 -2.86 9.01 -1.68
C TRP A 101 -3.09 7.62 -1.12
N VAL A 102 -3.70 6.78 -1.95
CA VAL A 102 -3.71 5.33 -1.72
C VAL A 102 -3.10 4.69 -2.96
N VAL A 103 -2.09 3.86 -2.75
CA VAL A 103 -1.31 3.21 -3.80
C VAL A 103 -1.58 1.73 -3.76
N PHE A 104 -1.71 1.11 -4.94
CA PHE A 104 -1.78 -0.34 -5.07
C PHE A 104 -0.71 -0.83 -6.01
N ASP A 105 -0.12 -1.96 -5.64
CA ASP A 105 0.74 -2.74 -6.51
C ASP A 105 -0.12 -3.66 -7.37
N VAL A 106 0.13 -3.68 -8.68
CA VAL A 106 -0.58 -4.56 -9.61
C VAL A 106 0.23 -5.81 -9.80
N ASP A 107 -0.31 -6.95 -9.36
CA ASP A 107 0.30 -8.23 -9.63
C ASP A 107 -0.03 -8.65 -11.08
N GLU A 108 0.98 -8.78 -11.94
CA GLU A 108 0.77 -9.13 -13.35
C GLU A 108 0.38 -10.60 -13.53
N GLU A 109 0.78 -11.48 -12.60
CA GLU A 109 0.44 -12.89 -12.66
C GLU A 109 -0.98 -13.14 -12.17
N GLU A 110 -1.40 -12.44 -11.10
CA GLU A 110 -2.75 -12.56 -10.55
C GLU A 110 -3.79 -11.71 -11.30
N ASP A 111 -3.43 -10.50 -11.75
CA ASP A 111 -4.30 -9.57 -12.49
C ASP A 111 -3.69 -9.06 -13.81
N PRO A 112 -3.54 -9.95 -14.81
CA PRO A 112 -3.08 -9.55 -16.14
C PRO A 112 -4.07 -8.62 -16.86
N GLU A 113 -5.35 -8.58 -16.44
CA GLU A 113 -6.37 -7.74 -17.06
C GLU A 113 -6.15 -6.24 -16.74
N THR A 114 -5.82 -5.93 -15.49
CA THR A 114 -5.45 -4.57 -15.08
C THR A 114 -4.19 -4.11 -15.80
N THR A 115 -3.13 -4.94 -15.82
CA THR A 115 -1.89 -4.63 -16.55
C THR A 115 -2.15 -4.37 -18.04
N ALA A 116 -2.96 -5.22 -18.69
CA ALA A 116 -3.34 -5.02 -20.09
C ALA A 116 -4.14 -3.73 -20.30
N THR A 117 -4.97 -3.34 -19.32
CA THR A 117 -5.75 -2.10 -19.39
C THR A 117 -4.85 -0.88 -19.25
N ILE A 118 -3.91 -0.86 -18.30
CA ILE A 118 -2.90 0.20 -18.14
C ILE A 118 -2.06 0.34 -19.42
N ALA A 119 -1.61 -0.77 -20.00
CA ALA A 119 -0.86 -0.76 -21.26
C ALA A 119 -1.67 -0.14 -22.41
N LYS A 120 -2.97 -0.44 -22.52
CA LYS A 120 -3.87 0.18 -23.52
C LYS A 120 -4.01 1.68 -23.31
N ILE A 121 -4.08 2.14 -22.06
CA ILE A 121 -4.15 3.58 -21.73
C ILE A 121 -2.87 4.28 -22.21
N ARG A 122 -1.69 3.75 -21.87
CA ARG A 122 -0.39 4.30 -22.32
C ARG A 122 -0.28 4.33 -23.85
N ALA A 123 -0.58 3.21 -24.51
CA ALA A 123 -0.55 3.11 -25.97
C ALA A 123 -1.54 4.07 -26.64
N GLY A 124 -2.76 4.20 -26.11
CA GLY A 124 -3.78 5.14 -26.60
C GLY A 124 -3.38 6.62 -26.50
N ARG A 125 -2.37 6.92 -25.67
CA ARG A 125 -1.78 8.25 -25.49
C ARG A 125 -0.42 8.41 -26.20
N ASN A 126 0.04 7.40 -26.95
CA ASN A 126 1.36 7.34 -27.58
C ASN A 126 2.51 7.50 -26.59
N LEU A 127 2.37 6.94 -25.40
CA LEU A 127 3.40 6.91 -24.37
C LEU A 127 4.20 5.62 -24.46
N ASP A 128 5.44 5.65 -23.99
CA ASP A 128 6.25 4.44 -23.81
C ASP A 128 5.57 3.51 -22.77
N PRO A 129 5.68 2.16 -22.90
CA PRO A 129 5.09 1.22 -21.95
C PRO A 129 5.51 1.44 -20.48
N LYS A 130 6.69 2.05 -20.25
CA LYS A 130 7.23 2.36 -18.92
C LYS A 130 6.95 3.80 -18.48
N GLN A 131 6.36 4.63 -19.33
CA GLN A 131 6.15 6.04 -19.02
C GLN A 131 4.92 6.21 -18.12
N ASP A 132 5.09 7.00 -17.07
CA ASP A 132 4.02 7.38 -16.15
C ASP A 132 2.94 8.20 -16.86
N THR A 133 1.69 8.01 -16.47
CA THR A 133 0.58 8.80 -17.01
C THR A 133 -0.51 9.04 -15.99
N GLN A 134 -1.06 10.25 -16.02
CA GLN A 134 -2.17 10.64 -15.16
C GLN A 134 -3.50 10.53 -15.91
N VAL A 135 -4.47 9.82 -15.33
CA VAL A 135 -5.86 9.76 -15.80
C VAL A 135 -6.72 10.64 -14.89
N LEU A 136 -7.44 11.59 -15.49
CA LEU A 136 -8.36 12.50 -14.80
C LEU A 136 -9.82 12.05 -14.98
N PRO A 137 -10.75 12.47 -14.10
CA PRO A 137 -12.17 12.16 -14.24
C PRO A 137 -12.82 12.57 -15.56
N SER A 138 -12.27 13.56 -16.25
CA SER A 138 -12.72 14.02 -17.57
C SER A 138 -12.22 13.18 -18.73
N ASP A 139 -11.25 12.29 -18.50
CA ASP A 139 -10.61 11.52 -19.54
C ASP A 139 -11.48 10.34 -19.97
N LYS A 140 -11.42 9.96 -21.25
CA LYS A 140 -12.19 8.84 -21.80
C LYS A 140 -11.82 7.50 -21.15
N GLU A 141 -10.60 7.38 -20.64
CA GLU A 141 -10.10 6.16 -19.97
C GLU A 141 -10.60 6.03 -18.53
N TRP A 142 -11.20 7.08 -17.96
CA TRP A 142 -11.63 7.10 -16.56
C TRP A 142 -12.56 5.94 -16.21
N THR A 143 -13.51 5.60 -17.07
CA THR A 143 -14.43 4.49 -16.84
C THR A 143 -13.69 3.16 -16.70
N ALA A 144 -12.64 2.93 -17.49
CA ALA A 144 -11.84 1.71 -17.38
C ALA A 144 -11.13 1.62 -16.01
N ILE A 145 -10.68 2.75 -15.46
CA ILE A 145 -10.10 2.81 -14.11
C ILE A 145 -11.15 2.46 -13.03
N LEU A 146 -12.38 2.96 -13.17
CA LEU A 146 -13.44 2.67 -12.19
C LEU A 146 -13.88 1.20 -12.20
N ASP A 147 -13.71 0.51 -13.32
CA ASP A 147 -14.08 -0.90 -13.47
C ASP A 147 -13.03 -1.86 -12.89
N MET A 148 -11.78 -1.39 -12.68
CA MET A 148 -10.68 -2.17 -12.10
C MET A 148 -10.98 -2.64 -10.67
N GLU A 149 -10.44 -3.80 -10.30
CA GLU A 149 -10.57 -4.34 -8.94
C GLU A 149 -9.94 -3.41 -7.89
N TYR A 150 -8.80 -2.80 -8.19
CA TYR A 150 -8.11 -1.87 -7.30
C TYR A 150 -8.95 -0.64 -6.94
N TYR A 151 -9.81 -0.16 -7.85
CA TYR A 151 -10.74 0.92 -7.50
C TYR A 151 -11.83 0.43 -6.54
N LYS A 152 -12.30 -0.81 -6.67
CA LYS A 152 -13.24 -1.41 -5.72
C LYS A 152 -12.59 -1.59 -4.34
N LYS A 153 -11.34 -2.08 -4.28
CA LYS A 153 -10.55 -2.18 -3.04
C LYS A 153 -10.36 -0.81 -2.40
N LEU A 154 -10.05 0.23 -3.19
CA LEU A 154 -9.98 1.61 -2.71
C LEU A 154 -11.26 2.05 -2.00
N LEU A 155 -12.43 1.78 -2.60
CA LEU A 155 -13.72 2.18 -2.01
C LEU A 155 -14.03 1.47 -0.68
N GLN A 156 -13.41 0.32 -0.41
CA GLN A 156 -13.53 -0.36 0.88
C GLN A 156 -12.75 0.40 1.98
N VAL A 157 -11.58 0.92 1.64
CA VAL A 157 -10.65 1.53 2.61
C VAL A 157 -10.76 3.05 2.71
N ASN A 158 -11.28 3.71 1.68
CA ASN A 158 -11.41 5.16 1.64
C ASN A 158 -12.68 5.61 0.92
N SER A 159 -13.41 6.53 1.56
CA SER A 159 -14.66 7.10 1.02
C SER A 159 -14.47 8.47 0.35
N LYS A 160 -13.24 9.02 0.36
CA LYS A 160 -12.97 10.31 -0.26
C LYS A 160 -13.09 10.21 -1.78
N PRO A 161 -13.62 11.25 -2.45
CA PRO A 161 -13.61 11.33 -3.90
C PRO A 161 -12.18 11.28 -4.45
N VAL A 162 -11.98 10.51 -5.52
CA VAL A 162 -10.71 10.46 -6.26
C VAL A 162 -10.65 11.65 -7.22
N LYS A 163 -9.57 12.43 -7.15
CA LYS A 163 -9.32 13.60 -8.00
C LYS A 163 -8.58 13.25 -9.30
N GLY A 164 -7.84 12.14 -9.30
CA GLY A 164 -7.11 11.64 -10.45
C GLY A 164 -6.34 10.38 -10.07
N VAL A 165 -5.81 9.69 -11.07
CA VAL A 165 -5.04 8.47 -10.89
C VAL A 165 -3.72 8.59 -11.65
N ASN A 166 -2.60 8.33 -10.98
CA ASN A 166 -1.32 8.19 -11.67
C ASN A 166 -1.02 6.69 -11.86
N LEU A 167 -0.63 6.31 -13.06
CA LEU A 167 -0.26 4.97 -13.45
C LEU A 167 1.24 4.96 -13.71
N ALA A 168 2.01 4.35 -12.81
CA ALA A 168 3.45 4.23 -12.95
C ALA A 168 3.85 2.78 -13.24
N ARG A 169 5.00 2.59 -13.88
CA ARG A 169 5.62 1.26 -14.01
C ARG A 169 6.99 1.31 -13.35
N GLU A 170 7.13 0.49 -12.32
CA GLU A 170 8.35 0.36 -11.57
C GLU A 170 9.16 -0.82 -12.09
N ALA A 171 10.47 -0.64 -12.23
CA ALA A 171 11.39 -1.72 -12.51
C ALA A 171 12.12 -2.08 -11.21
N PHE A 172 12.08 -3.34 -10.87
CA PHE A 172 12.81 -3.95 -9.77
C PHE A 172 13.96 -4.76 -10.36
N VAL A 173 15.02 -4.92 -9.59
CA VAL A 173 16.08 -5.85 -9.93
C VAL A 173 16.06 -6.94 -8.88
N ASP A 174 15.89 -8.18 -9.34
CA ASP A 174 15.93 -9.35 -8.46
C ASP A 174 17.37 -9.65 -8.04
N GLY A 175 17.58 -9.85 -6.74
CA GLY A 175 18.85 -10.28 -6.15
C GLY A 175 19.97 -9.22 -6.00
N ASP A 176 21.08 -9.69 -5.42
CA ASP A 176 22.32 -8.93 -5.26
C ASP A 176 22.92 -8.60 -6.63
N VAL A 177 22.59 -7.42 -7.18
CA VAL A 177 23.29 -6.90 -8.35
C VAL A 177 24.77 -6.80 -7.99
N PRO A 178 25.68 -7.47 -8.72
CA PRO A 178 27.10 -7.32 -8.47
C PRO A 178 27.47 -5.83 -8.56
N GLU A 179 28.27 -5.33 -7.62
CA GLU A 179 28.63 -3.89 -7.48
C GLU A 179 29.20 -3.27 -8.77
N GLU A 180 29.61 -4.09 -9.75
CA GLU A 180 30.11 -3.67 -11.07
C GLU A 180 29.41 -4.34 -12.28
N GLY A 181 28.22 -4.93 -12.12
CA GLY A 181 27.48 -5.61 -13.18
C GLY A 181 26.29 -4.79 -13.71
N ILE A 182 26.08 -4.78 -15.03
CA ILE A 182 24.74 -4.46 -15.57
C ILE A 182 23.89 -5.69 -15.27
N PRO A 183 22.78 -5.57 -14.52
CA PRO A 183 21.89 -6.71 -14.27
C PRO A 183 21.44 -7.29 -15.62
N ASP A 184 21.41 -8.62 -15.72
CA ASP A 184 20.94 -9.24 -16.95
C ASP A 184 19.47 -8.83 -17.16
N SER A 185 19.03 -8.74 -18.42
CA SER A 185 17.66 -8.29 -18.71
C SER A 185 16.58 -9.16 -18.06
N ASP A 186 16.95 -10.38 -17.71
CA ASP A 186 16.08 -11.38 -17.10
C ASP A 186 15.94 -11.18 -15.59
N ASP A 187 16.81 -10.37 -14.96
CA ASP A 187 16.76 -10.03 -13.53
C ASP A 187 15.90 -8.77 -13.28
N ILE A 188 15.45 -8.09 -14.34
CA ILE A 188 14.65 -6.87 -14.23
C ILE A 188 13.17 -7.23 -14.41
N TYR A 189 12.45 -7.42 -13.31
CA TYR A 189 11.00 -7.50 -13.34
C TYR A 189 10.39 -6.10 -13.19
N SER A 190 9.18 -5.89 -13.70
CA SER A 190 8.51 -4.59 -13.58
C SER A 190 7.07 -4.74 -13.14
N LYS A 191 6.66 -3.95 -12.15
CA LYS A 191 5.30 -3.96 -11.62
C LYS A 191 4.60 -2.65 -11.96
N ASP A 192 3.33 -2.72 -12.34
CA ASP A 192 2.53 -1.50 -12.44
C ASP A 192 2.08 -1.08 -11.03
N ARG A 193 2.04 0.23 -10.77
CA ARG A 193 1.50 0.81 -9.53
C ARG A 193 0.44 1.85 -9.85
N ILE A 194 -0.67 1.81 -9.11
CA ILE A 194 -1.82 2.69 -9.29
C ILE A 194 -1.92 3.63 -8.10
N TYR A 195 -1.74 4.93 -8.32
CA TYR A 195 -1.78 5.96 -7.29
C TYR A 195 -3.10 6.72 -7.37
N PHE A 196 -3.99 6.50 -6.42
CA PHE A 196 -5.26 7.21 -6.32
C PHE A 196 -5.10 8.50 -5.51
N ALA A 197 -5.23 9.65 -6.18
CA ALA A 197 -5.21 10.96 -5.54
C ALA A 197 -6.55 11.24 -4.86
N LEU A 198 -6.56 11.42 -3.55
CA LEU A 198 -7.77 11.66 -2.78
C LEU A 198 -8.05 13.14 -2.56
N SER A 199 -9.33 13.50 -2.56
CA SER A 199 -9.77 14.84 -2.20
C SER A 199 -9.49 15.16 -0.73
N SER A 200 -9.16 16.43 -0.46
CA SER A 200 -9.01 16.96 0.91
C SER A 200 -10.35 17.00 1.67
N SER A 201 -11.48 16.99 0.97
CA SER A 201 -12.82 17.01 1.56
C SER A 201 -13.69 15.87 1.04
N LYS A 202 -14.59 15.37 1.90
CA LYS A 202 -15.67 14.43 1.53
C LYS A 202 -16.81 15.10 0.75
N ALA A 203 -16.90 16.44 0.81
CA ALA A 203 -17.89 17.21 0.07
C ALA A 203 -17.39 17.41 -1.37
N GLY A 204 -17.81 16.52 -2.26
CA GLY A 204 -17.39 16.51 -3.65
C GLY A 204 -17.59 17.83 -4.40
N LEU A 205 -16.77 18.00 -5.44
CA LEU A 205 -16.87 18.94 -6.57
C LEU A 205 -16.34 20.38 -6.40
N ALA A 206 -15.97 20.87 -5.22
CA ALA A 206 -15.53 22.27 -5.09
C ALA A 206 -14.05 22.54 -5.46
N ASP A 207 -13.27 21.52 -5.80
CA ASP A 207 -11.82 21.62 -5.90
C ASP A 207 -11.28 20.73 -7.04
N GLN A 208 -11.81 20.97 -8.25
CA GLN A 208 -11.40 20.33 -9.51
C GLN A 208 -10.18 21.03 -10.15
N GLN A 209 -9.33 21.68 -9.36
CA GLN A 209 -8.04 22.07 -9.89
C GLN A 209 -7.25 20.78 -10.12
N ALA A 210 -6.78 20.58 -11.36
CA ALA A 210 -5.89 19.48 -11.68
C ALA A 210 -4.74 19.52 -10.66
N PRO A 211 -4.41 18.41 -9.99
CA PRO A 211 -3.40 18.43 -8.94
C PRO A 211 -2.00 18.81 -9.46
N PHE A 212 -1.82 18.87 -10.79
CA PHE A 212 -0.55 19.19 -11.46
C PHE A 212 -0.82 20.10 -12.67
N ASP A 213 -0.65 21.41 -12.49
CA ASP A 213 -0.75 22.39 -13.60
C ASP A 213 0.65 22.77 -14.14
N ASP A 214 1.73 22.21 -13.57
CA ASP A 214 3.09 22.44 -14.01
C ASP A 214 3.98 21.17 -13.92
N GLU A 215 5.01 21.12 -14.77
CA GLU A 215 6.00 20.03 -14.89
C GLU A 215 6.83 19.85 -13.61
N GLU A 216 7.01 20.92 -12.84
CA GLU A 216 7.77 20.93 -11.59
C GLU A 216 7.06 20.12 -10.49
N GLN A 217 5.74 20.25 -10.36
CA GLN A 217 4.95 19.47 -9.42
C GLN A 217 4.94 17.98 -9.77
N ALA A 218 4.91 17.64 -11.06
CA ALA A 218 4.99 16.25 -11.51
C ALA A 218 6.35 15.62 -11.16
N ALA A 219 7.45 16.37 -11.37
CA ALA A 219 8.79 15.92 -10.98
C ALA A 219 8.93 15.77 -9.47
N ALA A 220 8.41 16.72 -8.69
CA ALA A 220 8.44 16.66 -7.22
C ALA A 220 7.65 15.46 -6.68
N LEU A 221 6.50 15.15 -7.27
CA LEU A 221 5.72 13.97 -6.89
C LEU A 221 6.45 12.67 -7.26
N THR A 222 7.05 12.62 -8.45
CA THR A 222 7.86 11.47 -8.88
C THR A 222 9.00 11.21 -7.90
N ALA A 223 9.69 12.28 -7.45
CA ALA A 223 10.73 12.19 -6.44
C ALA A 223 10.19 11.73 -5.07
N LEU A 224 9.02 12.24 -4.65
CA LEU A 224 8.35 11.82 -3.41
C LEU A 224 8.05 10.32 -3.42
N PHE A 225 7.50 9.80 -4.53
CA PHE A 225 7.21 8.37 -4.67
C PHE A 225 8.49 7.54 -4.80
N ALA A 226 9.57 8.07 -5.38
CA ALA A 226 10.86 7.38 -5.37
C ALA A 226 11.43 7.22 -3.96
N GLU A 227 11.37 8.26 -3.12
CA GLU A 227 11.82 8.19 -1.72
C GLU A 227 10.98 7.22 -0.89
N GLU A 228 9.65 7.21 -1.07
CA GLU A 228 8.77 6.26 -0.38
C GLU A 228 9.12 4.81 -0.73
N ARG A 229 9.41 4.54 -2.01
CA ARG A 229 9.74 3.20 -2.51
C ARG A 229 11.02 2.64 -1.92
N GLU A 230 12.04 3.46 -1.75
CA GLU A 230 13.30 3.05 -1.11
C GLU A 230 13.05 2.60 0.34
N LYS A 231 12.24 3.36 1.09
CA LYS A 231 11.86 2.99 2.47
C LYS A 231 10.98 1.73 2.52
N GLU A 232 10.08 1.58 1.56
CA GLU A 232 9.24 0.38 1.43
C GLU A 232 10.09 -0.86 1.19
N ALA A 233 11.04 -0.81 0.26
CA ALA A 233 11.93 -1.93 -0.06
C ALA A 233 12.75 -2.38 1.17
N GLU A 234 13.36 -1.42 1.89
CA GLU A 234 14.11 -1.75 3.10
C GLU A 234 13.21 -2.34 4.21
N SER A 235 11.96 -1.91 4.30
CA SER A 235 11.01 -2.41 5.30
C SER A 235 10.51 -3.80 4.94
N LEU A 236 10.26 -4.06 3.65
CA LEU A 236 9.87 -5.37 3.13
C LEU A 236 10.93 -6.42 3.42
N GLU A 237 12.21 -6.11 3.21
CA GLU A 237 13.32 -7.02 3.51
C GLU A 237 13.30 -7.46 4.98
N ILE A 238 13.17 -6.49 5.91
CA ILE A 238 13.09 -6.75 7.35
C ILE A 238 11.84 -7.57 7.70
N LEU A 239 10.70 -7.30 7.07
CA LEU A 239 9.47 -8.05 7.34
C LEU A 239 9.53 -9.47 6.77
N ASN A 240 10.20 -9.68 5.64
CA ASN A 240 10.42 -11.00 5.07
C ASN A 240 11.29 -11.87 5.98
N ASP A 241 12.38 -11.32 6.54
CA ASP A 241 13.20 -12.03 7.53
C ASP A 241 12.37 -12.48 8.74
N LYS A 242 11.48 -11.62 9.24
CA LYS A 242 10.59 -11.95 10.36
C LYS A 242 9.53 -12.98 9.99
N LEU A 243 9.02 -12.95 8.75
CA LEU A 243 8.09 -13.96 8.26
C LEU A 243 8.74 -15.34 8.23
N ILE A 244 9.98 -15.42 7.77
CA ILE A 244 10.78 -16.65 7.79
C ILE A 244 10.97 -17.15 9.23
N GLU A 245 11.35 -16.28 10.17
CA GLU A 245 11.49 -16.64 11.58
C GLU A 245 10.17 -17.21 12.16
N ILE A 246 9.04 -16.55 11.90
CA ILE A 246 7.72 -17.02 12.35
C ILE A 246 7.38 -18.39 11.76
N ALA A 247 7.66 -18.61 10.48
CA ALA A 247 7.39 -19.88 9.83
C ALA A 247 8.24 -21.03 10.40
N GLU A 248 9.53 -20.77 10.66
CA GLU A 248 10.44 -21.72 11.30
C GLU A 248 9.97 -22.09 12.72
N GLU A 249 9.57 -21.11 13.52
CA GLU A 249 9.04 -21.33 14.88
C GLU A 249 7.77 -22.16 14.89
N ASN A 250 6.94 -22.05 13.85
CA ASN A 250 5.71 -22.82 13.70
C ASN A 250 5.90 -24.18 13.00
N GLY A 251 7.15 -24.58 12.74
CA GLY A 251 7.48 -25.89 12.18
C GLY A 251 7.10 -26.04 10.71
N SER A 252 7.00 -24.94 9.97
CA SER A 252 6.86 -24.99 8.52
C SER A 252 8.20 -25.41 7.90
N GLU A 253 8.23 -26.57 7.22
CA GLU A 253 9.39 -26.99 6.41
C GLU A 253 9.43 -26.31 5.03
N LEU A 254 8.45 -25.45 4.72
CA LEU A 254 8.37 -24.72 3.46
C LEU A 254 9.25 -23.47 3.52
N ALA A 255 10.03 -23.23 2.46
CA ALA A 255 10.69 -21.95 2.27
C ALA A 255 9.62 -20.88 2.00
N CYS A 256 9.39 -19.99 2.96
CA CYS A 256 8.52 -18.84 2.75
C CYS A 256 9.30 -17.75 2.02
N THR A 257 8.69 -17.14 1.02
CA THR A 257 9.25 -16.03 0.24
C THR A 257 8.14 -15.06 -0.10
N LEU A 258 8.41 -13.77 0.07
CA LEU A 258 7.58 -12.66 -0.39
C LEU A 258 7.90 -12.24 -1.83
#